data_AF-A0A7X3WZT1-F1
#
_entry.id   AF-A0A7X3WZT1-F1
#
_cell.length_a   1.000
_cell.length_b   1.000
_cell.length_c   1.000
_cell.angle_alpha   90.00
_cell.angle_beta   90.00
_cell.angle_gamma   90.00
#
_symmetry.space_group_name_H-M   'P 1'
#
loop_
_entity.id
_entity.type
_entity.pdbx_description
1 polymer ?
#
loop_
_entity_poly.entity_id
_entity_poly.type
_entity_poly.pdbx_seq_one_letter_code
_entity_poly.pdbx_strand_id
1 'polypeptide(L)'
;MKRAERQRRMSPQAVVHGICTLAAAWGVGVLILTAPGTAQEPVHVIPCKNGSADGYPCDRVDLLSRLSPRELGAADTILLNDVWGWTDPRTGGEYALVGRMDGVAFIDVTEPHLPRYLGSLAATAGSRITIWRDVKVFRDHAFIVAGGAGRHGMQVFDLRQLREVAEPRDFTPSAVYNGVEASINVAINAETGFAFLLTSTGGETCGGGAHIVDIGDPLDPVFAGCFAHPGTGRRLTGTTHDAQCVVYHGPDETYQGREICLSANETAISVADLTDKRNPNPIATAQYPGLGYAHQGWLTEDHRHFYSTDEMDEMTGTAERQRTLIWDVSDLDDPLLVKEYFAPVGGPEHNLHVRGDRLYVTDKRAGLRVLDIGDPENPVEAGYFDTTSPGADRTRFVGAWSVYPFFESGSVLVSSRTGGLFVVRPR
;
A
#
# COMPACT_ATOMS: atom_id res chain seq x y z
N MET A 1 65.93 -31.14 -8.81
CA MET A 1 66.61 -31.85 -9.93
C MET A 1 65.97 -31.40 -11.24
N LYS A 2 66.80 -30.86 -12.16
CA LYS A 2 66.70 -30.75 -13.64
C LYS A 2 65.30 -30.61 -14.29
N ARG A 3 64.98 -29.45 -14.91
CA ARG A 3 65.08 -29.11 -16.37
C ARG A 3 64.13 -29.96 -17.25
N ALA A 4 63.49 -29.51 -18.33
CA ALA A 4 63.29 -28.25 -19.05
C ALA A 4 62.33 -28.60 -20.23
N GLU A 5 61.40 -27.73 -20.61
CA GLU A 5 61.27 -27.09 -21.94
C GLU A 5 60.63 -27.83 -23.13
N ARG A 6 59.74 -27.06 -23.79
CA ARG A 6 59.50 -26.87 -25.26
C ARG A 6 58.71 -27.95 -26.03
N GLN A 7 57.52 -27.60 -26.53
CA GLN A 7 57.23 -26.95 -27.84
C GLN A 7 57.51 -27.84 -29.07
N ARG A 8 56.48 -28.24 -29.83
CA ARG A 8 56.12 -27.71 -31.18
C ARG A 8 55.07 -28.57 -31.91
N ARG A 9 54.33 -27.85 -32.76
CA ARG A 9 53.35 -28.25 -33.78
C ARG A 9 53.86 -29.32 -34.76
N MET A 10 52.94 -30.10 -35.35
CA MET A 10 52.65 -30.15 -36.81
C MET A 10 51.65 -31.29 -37.15
N SER A 11 50.56 -30.94 -37.85
CA SER A 11 49.79 -31.79 -38.80
C SER A 11 50.68 -32.16 -40.02
N PRO A 12 50.36 -33.09 -40.98
CA PRO A 12 49.01 -33.36 -41.55
C PRO A 12 48.75 -34.76 -42.20
N GLN A 13 47.57 -34.89 -42.86
CA GLN A 13 47.21 -35.77 -44.00
C GLN A 13 47.16 -37.31 -43.79
N ALA A 14 46.00 -37.99 -43.86
CA ALA A 14 45.09 -38.29 -45.00
C ALA A 14 45.57 -39.46 -45.90
N VAL A 15 44.82 -40.57 -45.97
CA VAL A 15 44.55 -41.49 -47.13
C VAL A 15 43.43 -42.47 -46.70
N VAL A 16 42.18 -42.41 -47.20
CA VAL A 16 41.52 -42.93 -48.44
C VAL A 16 41.44 -44.46 -48.60
N HIS A 17 40.23 -45.04 -48.55
CA HIS A 17 39.54 -45.84 -49.61
C HIS A 17 38.51 -46.83 -49.05
N GLY A 18 37.35 -46.95 -49.72
CA GLY A 18 36.42 -48.07 -49.51
C GLY A 18 34.99 -47.81 -49.96
N ILE A 19 34.75 -47.73 -51.27
CA ILE A 19 33.43 -47.68 -51.92
C ILE A 19 32.84 -49.11 -51.96
N CYS A 20 31.57 -49.31 -51.60
CA CYS A 20 30.61 -50.03 -52.44
C CYS A 20 29.15 -49.95 -51.95
N THR A 21 28.28 -49.76 -52.94
CA THR A 21 26.83 -49.53 -52.99
C THR A 21 25.95 -50.67 -52.45
N LEU A 22 24.76 -50.31 -51.94
CA LEU A 22 23.48 -50.86 -52.41
C LEU A 22 22.29 -50.04 -51.85
N ALA A 23 21.40 -49.65 -52.75
CA ALA A 23 20.18 -48.91 -52.49
C ALA A 23 19.04 -49.83 -52.02
N ALA A 24 18.24 -49.38 -51.06
CA ALA A 24 16.85 -49.78 -50.90
C ALA A 24 16.09 -48.70 -50.12
N ALA A 25 15.05 -48.14 -50.76
CA ALA A 25 14.17 -47.13 -50.20
C ALA A 25 13.13 -47.74 -49.29
N TRP A 26 13.02 -47.24 -48.05
CA TRP A 26 11.81 -47.29 -47.21
C TRP A 26 11.77 -46.00 -46.41
N GLY A 27 10.79 -45.15 -46.69
CA GLY A 27 10.57 -43.93 -45.91
C GLY A 27 9.83 -44.26 -44.62
N VAL A 28 10.28 -43.71 -43.49
CA VAL A 28 9.45 -43.41 -42.31
C VAL A 28 10.14 -42.29 -41.51
N GLY A 29 9.41 -41.19 -41.28
CA GLY A 29 9.47 -40.35 -40.08
C GLY A 29 10.77 -39.60 -39.79
N VAL A 30 10.78 -38.29 -40.07
CA VAL A 30 11.61 -37.36 -39.30
C VAL A 30 11.09 -37.37 -37.86
N LEU A 31 11.85 -37.96 -36.95
CA LEU A 31 11.63 -37.83 -35.52
C LEU A 31 12.09 -36.41 -35.13
N ILE A 32 11.16 -35.46 -35.15
CA ILE A 32 11.39 -34.18 -34.48
C ILE A 32 11.32 -34.49 -32.98
N LEU A 33 12.48 -34.53 -32.32
CA LEU A 33 12.57 -34.47 -30.87
C LEU A 33 12.10 -33.08 -30.44
N THR A 34 10.79 -32.89 -30.30
CA THR A 34 10.25 -31.79 -29.50
C THR A 34 10.59 -32.12 -28.06
N ALA A 35 11.48 -31.33 -27.46
CA ALA A 35 11.60 -31.29 -26.01
C ALA A 35 10.19 -31.12 -25.40
N PRO A 36 9.85 -31.80 -24.30
CA PRO A 36 8.60 -31.51 -23.62
C PRO A 36 8.72 -30.08 -23.09
N GLY A 37 8.08 -29.14 -23.79
CA GLY A 37 7.73 -27.87 -23.21
C GLY A 37 6.93 -28.19 -21.96
N THR A 38 7.42 -27.77 -20.80
CA THR A 38 6.61 -27.65 -19.61
C THR A 38 5.42 -26.79 -20.01
N ALA A 39 4.26 -27.42 -20.16
CA ALA A 39 3.00 -26.70 -20.28
C ALA A 39 2.95 -25.77 -19.07
N GLN A 40 3.05 -24.47 -19.30
CA GLN A 40 2.79 -23.48 -18.28
C GLN A 40 1.32 -23.68 -17.90
N GLU A 41 1.08 -24.14 -16.68
CA GLU A 41 -0.26 -24.27 -16.11
C GLU A 41 -1.03 -22.97 -16.41
N PRO A 42 -2.29 -23.05 -16.87
CA PRO A 42 -3.03 -21.87 -17.25
C PRO A 42 -3.12 -20.89 -16.07
N VAL A 43 -2.77 -19.62 -16.34
CA VAL A 43 -2.88 -18.48 -15.43
C VAL A 43 -4.23 -18.52 -14.70
N HIS A 44 -4.21 -18.89 -13.41
CA HIS A 44 -5.42 -19.09 -12.63
C HIS A 44 -5.91 -17.76 -12.04
N VAL A 45 -6.48 -16.89 -12.89
CA VAL A 45 -7.46 -15.92 -12.39
C VAL A 45 -8.64 -16.73 -11.85
N ILE A 46 -9.04 -16.48 -10.62
CA ILE A 46 -10.21 -17.10 -9.99
C ILE A 46 -11.37 -16.11 -10.13
N PRO A 47 -12.18 -16.24 -11.20
CA PRO A 47 -13.22 -15.27 -11.46
C PRO A 47 -14.30 -15.35 -10.39
N CYS A 48 -14.79 -14.19 -9.94
CA CYS A 48 -16.00 -14.12 -9.16
C CYS A 48 -17.18 -14.63 -9.99
N LYS A 49 -17.72 -15.78 -9.59
CA LYS A 49 -18.84 -16.44 -10.26
C LYS A 49 -19.83 -16.94 -9.21
N ASN A 50 -21.11 -16.68 -9.43
CA ASN A 50 -22.19 -17.06 -8.51
C ASN A 50 -21.95 -16.56 -7.07
N GLY A 51 -21.39 -15.35 -6.93
CA GLY A 51 -21.14 -14.71 -5.63
C GLY A 51 -19.91 -15.22 -4.88
N SER A 52 -19.02 -16.00 -5.51
CA SER A 52 -17.81 -16.49 -4.85
C SER A 52 -16.59 -16.63 -5.78
N ALA A 53 -15.40 -16.44 -5.21
CA ALA A 53 -14.09 -16.75 -5.77
C ALA A 53 -13.25 -17.44 -4.69
N ASP A 54 -12.83 -18.68 -4.92
CA ASP A 54 -12.08 -19.50 -3.95
C ASP A 54 -12.74 -19.62 -2.56
N GLY A 55 -14.08 -19.63 -2.53
CA GLY A 55 -14.85 -19.69 -1.29
C GLY A 55 -15.04 -18.34 -0.57
N TYR A 56 -14.42 -17.26 -1.06
CA TYR A 56 -14.66 -15.90 -0.57
C TYR A 56 -15.88 -15.29 -1.25
N PRO A 57 -16.81 -14.66 -0.51
CA PRO A 57 -17.88 -13.87 -1.08
C PRO A 57 -17.34 -12.72 -1.93
N CYS A 58 -17.92 -12.52 -3.11
CA CYS A 58 -17.52 -11.43 -4.01
C CYS A 58 -18.67 -11.02 -4.93
N ASP A 59 -18.59 -9.80 -5.46
CA ASP A 59 -19.34 -9.35 -6.65
C ASP A 59 -18.43 -8.49 -7.52
N ARG A 60 -18.39 -8.78 -8.83
CA ARG A 60 -17.62 -8.03 -9.84
C ARG A 60 -16.13 -7.79 -9.53
N VAL A 61 -15.54 -8.51 -8.58
CA VAL A 61 -14.12 -8.43 -8.23
C VAL A 61 -13.51 -9.83 -8.26
N ASP A 62 -12.55 -10.05 -9.15
CA ASP A 62 -11.87 -11.33 -9.34
C ASP A 62 -10.68 -11.49 -8.37
N LEU A 63 -10.42 -12.71 -7.93
CA LEU A 63 -9.22 -13.04 -7.16
C LEU A 63 -8.09 -13.44 -8.12
N LEU A 64 -6.95 -12.76 -8.03
CA LEU A 64 -5.75 -13.09 -8.81
C LEU A 64 -4.83 -14.03 -8.04
N SER A 65 -4.58 -13.72 -6.77
CA SER A 65 -3.80 -14.57 -5.86
C SER A 65 -4.03 -14.19 -4.40
N ARG A 66 -3.58 -15.06 -3.50
CA ARG A 66 -3.54 -14.82 -2.06
C ARG A 66 -2.28 -15.43 -1.47
N LEU A 67 -1.61 -14.71 -0.57
CA LEU A 67 -0.57 -15.25 0.30
C LEU A 67 -1.03 -15.15 1.75
N SER A 68 -0.98 -16.25 2.47
CA SER A 68 -1.20 -16.30 3.91
C SER A 68 -0.11 -15.53 4.69
N PRO A 69 -0.36 -15.13 5.94
CA PRO A 69 0.68 -14.53 6.78
C PRO A 69 1.96 -15.38 6.86
N ARG A 70 1.84 -16.71 6.89
CA ARG A 70 2.97 -17.63 6.92
C ARG A 70 3.82 -17.57 5.65
N GLU A 71 3.18 -17.49 4.48
CA GLU A 71 3.87 -17.33 3.19
C GLU A 71 4.56 -15.96 3.06
N LEU A 72 4.14 -14.98 3.85
CA LEU A 72 4.77 -13.66 4.00
C LEU A 72 5.85 -13.64 5.11
N GLY A 73 6.30 -14.82 5.56
CA GLY A 73 7.32 -14.99 6.58
C GLY A 73 6.88 -14.62 8.00
N ALA A 74 5.57 -14.49 8.26
CA ALA A 74 5.04 -14.14 9.57
C ALA A 74 4.86 -15.38 10.45
N ALA A 75 5.16 -15.27 11.75
CA ALA A 75 4.79 -16.30 12.72
C ALA A 75 3.27 -16.29 12.97
N ASP A 76 2.70 -17.38 13.50
CA ASP A 76 1.24 -17.54 13.69
C ASP A 76 0.61 -16.47 14.61
N THR A 77 1.40 -15.82 15.46
CA THR A 77 0.96 -14.74 16.35
C THR A 77 1.03 -13.36 15.71
N ILE A 78 1.64 -13.24 14.53
CA ILE A 78 1.85 -11.97 13.83
C ILE A 78 0.70 -11.73 12.86
N LEU A 79 0.04 -10.59 13.05
CA LEU A 79 -1.03 -10.11 12.19
C LEU A 79 -0.47 -9.14 11.15
N LEU A 80 -1.15 -9.06 10.01
CA LEU A 80 -0.89 -8.01 9.03
C LEU A 80 -1.59 -6.70 9.40
N ASN A 81 -1.08 -5.61 8.84
CA ASN A 81 -1.67 -4.28 8.93
C ASN A 81 -1.58 -3.59 7.56
N ASP A 82 -1.00 -2.40 7.45
CA ASP A 82 -1.03 -1.60 6.23
C ASP A 82 -0.45 -2.30 4.99
N VAL A 83 -0.82 -1.84 3.80
CA VAL A 83 -0.25 -2.26 2.54
C VAL A 83 -0.02 -1.06 1.63
N TRP A 84 1.14 -1.02 1.01
CA TRP A 84 1.46 -0.08 -0.05
C TRP A 84 2.04 -0.79 -1.26
N GLY A 85 2.25 -0.05 -2.35
CA GLY A 85 2.83 -0.56 -3.58
C GLY A 85 3.94 0.33 -4.11
N TRP A 86 4.85 -0.28 -4.87
CA TRP A 86 5.86 0.40 -5.66
C TRP A 86 5.91 -0.23 -7.04
N THR A 87 5.78 0.62 -8.07
CA THR A 87 6.10 0.23 -9.44
C THR A 87 7.51 0.70 -9.74
N ASP A 88 8.38 -0.24 -10.06
CA ASP A 88 9.76 0.07 -10.43
C ASP A 88 9.78 0.86 -11.75
N PRO A 89 10.20 2.14 -11.75
CA PRO A 89 10.17 2.98 -12.95
C PRO A 89 11.12 2.50 -14.05
N ARG A 90 12.09 1.62 -13.72
CA ARG A 90 13.04 1.07 -14.69
C ARG A 90 12.55 -0.20 -15.37
N THR A 91 11.87 -1.07 -14.64
CA THR A 91 11.49 -2.41 -15.12
C THR A 91 9.99 -2.55 -15.38
N GLY A 92 9.16 -1.68 -14.81
CA GLY A 92 7.71 -1.83 -14.77
C GLY A 92 7.23 -2.92 -13.79
N GLY A 93 8.15 -3.51 -13.01
CA GLY A 93 7.79 -4.49 -11.98
C GLY A 93 6.95 -3.87 -10.88
N GLU A 94 5.93 -4.58 -10.43
CA GLU A 94 5.02 -4.14 -9.37
C GLU A 94 5.32 -4.90 -8.08
N TYR A 95 5.46 -4.18 -6.97
CA TYR A 95 5.88 -4.76 -5.69
C TYR A 95 4.92 -4.35 -4.57
N ALA A 96 4.41 -5.32 -3.83
CA ALA A 96 3.64 -5.09 -2.62
C ALA A 96 4.58 -4.95 -1.41
N LEU A 97 4.32 -3.91 -0.61
CA LEU A 97 4.97 -3.66 0.67
C LEU A 97 3.92 -3.94 1.75
N VAL A 98 4.03 -5.08 2.42
CA VAL A 98 2.99 -5.58 3.33
C VAL A 98 3.45 -5.43 4.77
N GLY A 99 2.78 -4.57 5.51
CA GLY A 99 3.03 -4.36 6.92
C GLY A 99 2.66 -5.58 7.77
N ARG A 100 3.51 -5.85 8.76
CA ARG A 100 3.33 -6.86 9.80
C ARG A 100 3.55 -6.25 11.17
N MET A 101 3.05 -6.89 12.21
CA MET A 101 3.27 -6.40 13.58
C MET A 101 4.76 -6.32 14.00
N ASP A 102 5.63 -7.02 13.29
CA ASP A 102 7.06 -7.15 13.57
C ASP A 102 7.98 -6.64 12.44
N GLY A 103 7.44 -6.10 11.34
CA GLY A 103 8.23 -5.58 10.22
C GLY A 103 7.41 -5.32 8.96
N VAL A 104 8.06 -5.38 7.80
CA VAL A 104 7.46 -5.28 6.47
C VAL A 104 7.94 -6.46 5.63
N ALA A 105 7.02 -7.10 4.88
CA ALA A 105 7.32 -8.10 3.88
C ALA A 105 7.28 -7.48 2.47
N PHE A 106 8.21 -7.89 1.61
CA PHE A 106 8.27 -7.45 0.22
C PHE A 106 7.87 -8.60 -0.71
N ILE A 107 6.97 -8.32 -1.63
CA ILE A 107 6.42 -9.31 -2.56
C ILE A 107 6.46 -8.73 -3.96
N ASP A 108 7.08 -9.45 -4.88
CA ASP A 108 6.98 -9.19 -6.31
C ASP A 108 5.60 -9.66 -6.79
N VAL A 109 4.78 -8.73 -7.25
CA VAL A 109 3.43 -8.96 -7.77
C VAL A 109 3.33 -8.58 -9.26
N THR A 110 4.47 -8.45 -9.95
CA THR A 110 4.55 -8.17 -11.39
C THR A 110 3.74 -9.18 -12.19
N GLU A 111 3.79 -10.45 -11.79
CA GLU A 111 2.86 -11.49 -12.21
C GLU A 111 1.82 -11.69 -11.09
N PRO A 112 0.66 -11.00 -11.11
CA PRO A 112 -0.24 -10.92 -9.95
C PRO A 112 -0.94 -12.24 -9.59
N HIS A 113 -0.82 -13.25 -10.45
CA HIS A 113 -1.31 -14.62 -10.24
C HIS A 113 -0.25 -15.57 -9.67
N LEU A 114 1.02 -15.15 -9.70
CA LEU A 114 2.18 -15.89 -9.18
C LEU A 114 3.07 -14.97 -8.33
N PRO A 115 2.52 -14.38 -7.25
CA PRO A 115 3.29 -13.46 -6.42
C PRO A 115 4.44 -14.18 -5.74
N ARG A 116 5.58 -13.49 -5.61
CA ARG A 116 6.81 -14.07 -5.06
C ARG A 116 7.30 -13.28 -3.86
N TYR A 117 7.35 -13.94 -2.70
CA TYR A 117 7.93 -13.37 -1.49
C TYR A 117 9.44 -13.17 -1.67
N LEU A 118 9.91 -11.94 -1.46
CA LEU A 118 11.32 -11.55 -1.64
C LEU A 118 12.07 -11.49 -0.30
N GLY A 119 11.37 -11.45 0.82
CA GLY A 119 11.98 -11.31 2.13
C GLY A 119 11.32 -10.24 2.99
N SER A 120 11.96 -9.94 4.11
CA SER A 120 11.41 -9.03 5.13
C SER A 120 12.43 -8.04 5.67
N LEU A 121 11.94 -6.84 5.99
CA LEU A 121 12.63 -5.87 6.83
C LEU A 121 12.01 -5.94 8.23
N ALA A 122 12.81 -6.31 9.22
CA ALA A 122 12.36 -6.32 10.62
C ALA A 122 12.15 -4.90 11.15
N ALA A 123 11.22 -4.75 12.09
CA ALA A 123 11.09 -3.53 12.90
C ALA A 123 12.42 -3.18 13.57
N THR A 124 12.65 -1.89 13.84
CA THR A 124 13.90 -1.43 14.45
C THR A 124 14.23 -2.19 15.73
N ALA A 125 15.47 -2.66 15.85
CA ALA A 125 15.90 -3.49 16.96
C ALA A 125 15.64 -2.81 18.31
N GLY A 126 14.97 -3.53 19.22
CA GLY A 126 14.58 -3.02 20.54
C GLY A 126 13.24 -2.27 20.57
N SER A 127 12.59 -2.05 19.42
CA SER A 127 11.21 -1.58 19.37
C SER A 127 10.21 -2.70 19.71
N ARG A 128 9.00 -2.32 20.11
CA ARG A 128 7.92 -3.24 20.48
C ARG A 128 7.18 -3.71 19.23
N ILE A 129 6.75 -4.96 19.25
CA ILE A 129 5.75 -5.48 18.33
C ILE A 129 4.44 -4.73 18.56
N THR A 130 3.83 -4.23 17.48
CA THR A 130 2.65 -3.36 17.53
C THR A 130 1.73 -3.67 16.36
N ILE A 131 0.43 -3.41 16.52
CA ILE A 131 -0.54 -3.57 15.43
C ILE A 131 -0.45 -2.44 14.39
N TRP A 132 0.18 -1.31 14.73
CA TRP A 132 0.29 -0.16 13.84
C TRP A 132 1.62 -0.15 13.10
N ARG A 133 1.52 -0.20 11.78
CA ARG A 133 2.60 0.07 10.83
C ARG A 133 1.97 0.83 9.67
N ASP A 134 2.70 1.77 9.11
CA ASP A 134 2.29 2.45 7.90
C ASP A 134 3.51 2.61 6.98
N VAL A 135 3.27 2.45 5.68
CA VAL A 135 4.31 2.53 4.66
C VAL A 135 3.86 3.48 3.56
N LYS A 136 4.76 4.38 3.15
CA LYS A 136 4.61 5.17 1.92
C LYS A 136 5.90 5.15 1.12
N VAL A 137 5.80 5.46 -0.16
CA VAL A 137 6.92 5.43 -1.10
C VAL A 137 7.13 6.82 -1.69
N PHE A 138 8.40 7.25 -1.71
CA PHE A 138 8.85 8.42 -2.45
C PHE A 138 10.04 8.03 -3.32
N ARG A 139 9.91 8.25 -4.63
CA ARG A 139 10.84 7.73 -5.65
C ARG A 139 11.00 6.20 -5.46
N ASP A 140 12.24 5.72 -5.35
CA ASP A 140 12.55 4.30 -5.13
C ASP A 140 12.80 3.94 -3.66
N HIS A 141 12.25 4.70 -2.70
CA HIS A 141 12.45 4.45 -1.27
C HIS A 141 11.12 4.31 -0.52
N ALA A 142 11.04 3.30 0.33
CA ALA A 142 9.94 3.13 1.29
C ALA A 142 10.29 3.80 2.61
N PHE A 143 9.30 4.48 3.20
CA PHE A 143 9.35 5.15 4.49
C PHE A 143 8.36 4.45 5.41
N ILE A 144 8.87 3.87 6.50
CA ILE A 144 8.17 2.88 7.30
C ILE A 144 8.14 3.33 8.76
N VAL A 145 6.95 3.53 9.30
CA VAL A 145 6.72 3.93 10.70
C VAL A 145 5.93 2.88 11.46
N ALA A 146 5.96 2.95 12.79
CA ALA A 146 5.25 2.02 13.66
C ALA A 146 4.73 2.71 14.93
N GLY A 147 3.41 2.76 15.08
CA GLY A 147 2.74 3.43 16.19
C GLY A 147 2.91 2.68 17.50
N GLY A 148 3.18 3.38 18.62
CA GLY A 148 3.31 2.77 19.94
C GLY A 148 4.50 1.80 20.11
N ALA A 149 5.41 1.76 19.14
CA ALA A 149 6.54 0.82 19.10
C ALA A 149 7.70 1.21 20.03
N GLY A 150 7.65 2.36 20.72
CA GLY A 150 8.80 2.90 21.42
C GLY A 150 9.82 3.43 20.41
N ARG A 151 11.11 3.10 20.53
CA ARG A 151 12.21 3.62 19.69
C ARG A 151 12.30 2.95 18.32
N HIS A 152 11.28 3.12 17.49
CA HIS A 152 11.27 2.61 16.12
C HIS A 152 11.93 3.56 15.11
N GLY A 153 11.65 4.86 15.23
CA GLY A 153 11.95 5.87 14.24
C GLY A 153 11.11 5.70 12.97
N MET A 154 11.53 6.39 11.90
CA MET A 154 11.09 6.11 10.54
C MET A 154 12.23 5.39 9.82
N GLN A 155 12.03 4.12 9.46
CA GLN A 155 12.98 3.38 8.65
C GLN A 155 12.85 3.81 7.18
N VAL A 156 13.99 3.94 6.50
CA VAL A 156 14.03 4.14 5.04
C VAL A 156 14.64 2.90 4.40
N PHE A 157 14.02 2.40 3.34
CA PHE A 157 14.49 1.24 2.60
C PHE A 157 14.56 1.53 1.10
N ASP A 158 15.74 1.35 0.51
CA ASP A 158 15.95 1.43 -0.94
C ASP A 158 15.34 0.20 -1.64
N LEU A 159 14.23 0.41 -2.36
CA LEU A 159 13.43 -0.61 -3.02
C LEU A 159 14.13 -1.22 -4.24
N ARG A 160 15.16 -0.56 -4.78
CA ARG A 160 15.95 -1.10 -5.90
C ARG A 160 16.68 -2.39 -5.52
N GLN A 161 16.91 -2.61 -4.22
CA GLN A 161 17.46 -3.84 -3.67
C GLN A 161 16.59 -5.09 -3.92
N LEU A 162 15.31 -4.89 -4.28
CA LEU A 162 14.35 -5.97 -4.58
C LEU A 162 14.55 -6.57 -5.99
N ARG A 163 15.15 -5.83 -6.92
CA ARG A 163 15.31 -6.22 -8.34
C ARG A 163 16.14 -7.50 -8.54
N GLU A 164 17.11 -7.75 -7.66
CA GLU A 164 18.11 -8.81 -7.80
C GLU A 164 17.91 -9.96 -6.80
N VAL A 165 16.75 -10.01 -6.16
CA VAL A 165 16.46 -11.03 -5.15
C VAL A 165 16.05 -12.32 -5.84
N ALA A 166 16.92 -13.33 -5.83
CA ALA A 166 16.60 -14.67 -6.33
C ALA A 166 15.86 -15.51 -5.27
N GLU A 167 16.32 -15.46 -4.02
CA GLU A 167 15.77 -16.21 -2.88
C GLU A 167 15.39 -15.25 -1.74
N PRO A 168 14.35 -15.57 -0.94
CA PRO A 168 13.94 -14.73 0.19
C PRO A 168 15.08 -14.48 1.19
N ARG A 169 15.19 -13.24 1.68
CA ARG A 169 16.22 -12.86 2.66
C ARG A 169 15.74 -11.80 3.65
N ASP A 170 16.42 -11.70 4.79
CA ASP A 170 16.24 -10.58 5.71
C ASP A 170 17.01 -9.36 5.22
N PHE A 171 16.34 -8.22 5.24
CA PHE A 171 16.88 -6.91 4.86
C PHE A 171 17.19 -6.07 6.10
N THR A 172 18.09 -5.11 5.91
CA THR A 172 18.36 -4.04 6.87
C THR A 172 17.90 -2.71 6.30
N PRO A 173 17.48 -1.74 7.14
CA PRO A 173 17.09 -0.42 6.63
C PRO A 173 18.31 0.28 6.03
N SER A 174 18.08 1.06 4.97
CA SER A 174 19.09 1.88 4.31
C SER A 174 19.44 3.12 5.15
N ALA A 175 18.46 3.64 5.88
CA ALA A 175 18.63 4.68 6.90
C ALA A 175 17.54 4.57 7.97
N VAL A 176 17.74 5.20 9.13
CA VAL A 176 16.71 5.34 10.16
C VAL A 176 16.69 6.78 10.66
N TYR A 177 15.58 7.45 10.44
CA TYR A 177 15.32 8.78 10.98
C TYR A 177 14.80 8.66 12.43
N ASN A 178 15.46 9.35 13.36
CA ASN A 178 15.19 9.24 14.80
C ASN A 178 14.67 10.54 15.43
N GLY A 179 14.16 11.49 14.63
CA GLY A 179 13.58 12.73 15.17
C GLY A 179 12.32 12.53 16.00
N VAL A 180 11.67 11.37 15.82
CA VAL A 180 10.61 10.85 16.69
C VAL A 180 10.91 9.40 17.07
N GLU A 181 10.39 8.92 18.20
CA GLU A 181 10.55 7.51 18.58
C GLU A 181 9.58 6.61 17.80
N ALA A 182 8.30 6.98 17.67
CA ALA A 182 7.29 6.21 16.94
C ALA A 182 6.22 7.12 16.36
N SER A 183 5.55 6.69 15.29
CA SER A 183 4.47 7.41 14.61
C SER A 183 3.45 6.41 14.08
N ILE A 184 2.15 6.75 14.12
CA ILE A 184 1.07 5.84 13.71
C ILE A 184 0.99 5.76 12.19
N ASN A 185 0.96 6.91 11.52
CA ASN A 185 0.85 7.02 10.06
C ASN A 185 1.94 7.94 9.49
N VAL A 186 2.28 7.72 8.23
CA VAL A 186 3.11 8.62 7.43
C VAL A 186 2.34 8.99 6.17
N ALA A 187 2.17 10.29 5.92
CA ALA A 187 1.74 10.81 4.64
C ALA A 187 2.95 11.31 3.86
N ILE A 188 2.93 11.21 2.54
CA ILE A 188 3.99 11.74 1.67
C ILE A 188 3.36 12.55 0.56
N ASN A 189 3.86 13.78 0.37
CA ASN A 189 3.66 14.50 -0.88
C ASN A 189 4.85 14.22 -1.79
N ALA A 190 4.60 13.41 -2.83
CA ALA A 190 5.64 12.96 -3.74
C ALA A 190 6.09 14.04 -4.75
N GLU A 191 5.35 15.13 -4.88
CA GLU A 191 5.74 16.25 -5.75
C GLU A 191 6.75 17.17 -5.07
N THR A 192 6.58 17.39 -3.76
CA THR A 192 7.40 18.31 -2.97
C THR A 192 8.53 17.61 -2.22
N GLY A 193 8.43 16.30 -2.01
CA GLY A 193 9.45 15.52 -1.31
C GLY A 193 9.42 15.70 0.20
N PHE A 194 8.22 15.81 0.78
CA PHE A 194 8.04 15.88 2.23
C PHE A 194 7.25 14.67 2.76
N ALA A 195 7.70 14.13 3.89
CA ALA A 195 6.95 13.18 4.71
C ALA A 195 6.35 13.89 5.92
N PHE A 196 5.16 13.48 6.31
CA PHE A 196 4.41 13.99 7.45
C PHE A 196 4.19 12.81 8.41
N LEU A 197 4.91 12.81 9.53
CA LEU A 197 4.79 11.78 10.56
C LEU A 197 3.70 12.15 11.56
N LEU A 198 2.66 11.34 11.64
CA LEU A 198 1.40 11.66 12.29
C LEU A 198 1.23 10.85 13.59
N THR A 199 0.57 11.45 14.58
CA THR A 199 0.42 10.90 15.93
C THR A 199 1.75 10.38 16.49
N SER A 200 2.78 11.22 16.40
CA SER A 200 4.14 10.87 16.81
C SER A 200 4.33 10.86 18.33
N THR A 201 5.24 10.03 18.82
CA THR A 201 5.65 9.93 20.23
C THR A 201 7.17 9.92 20.36
N GLY A 202 7.67 10.52 21.44
CA GLY A 202 9.11 10.71 21.67
C GLY A 202 9.76 11.68 20.67
N GLY A 203 10.81 12.39 21.09
CA GLY A 203 11.43 13.43 20.25
C GLY A 203 10.52 14.65 20.04
N GLU A 204 10.60 15.26 18.85
CA GLU A 204 9.82 16.45 18.47
C GLU A 204 8.45 16.03 17.94
N THR A 205 7.46 15.83 18.80
CA THR A 205 6.17 15.21 18.39
C THR A 205 5.16 16.15 17.76
N CYS A 206 5.42 17.46 17.74
CA CYS A 206 4.51 18.47 17.22
C CYS A 206 3.09 18.38 17.81
N GLY A 207 2.97 18.08 19.11
CA GLY A 207 1.66 17.93 19.77
C GLY A 207 0.85 16.70 19.32
N GLY A 208 1.46 15.78 18.57
CA GLY A 208 0.77 14.67 17.90
C GLY A 208 0.22 15.03 16.52
N GLY A 209 0.38 16.28 16.07
CA GLY A 209 0.09 16.69 14.70
C GLY A 209 1.16 16.21 13.72
N ALA A 210 1.34 16.95 12.63
CA ALA A 210 2.33 16.66 11.61
C ALA A 210 3.74 17.06 12.05
N HIS A 211 4.59 16.07 12.25
CA HIS A 211 6.04 16.22 12.26
C HIS A 211 6.56 16.11 10.83
N ILE A 212 7.02 17.23 10.26
CA ILE A 212 7.32 17.34 8.83
C ILE A 212 8.80 17.12 8.59
N VAL A 213 9.11 16.22 7.65
CA VAL A 213 10.47 15.78 7.32
C VAL A 213 10.71 16.01 5.83
N ASP A 214 11.76 16.75 5.51
CA ASP A 214 12.31 16.81 4.15
C ASP A 214 12.95 15.46 3.83
N ILE A 215 12.43 14.80 2.78
CA ILE A 215 12.91 13.50 2.29
C ILE A 215 13.47 13.62 0.87
N GLY A 216 13.81 14.85 0.44
CA GLY A 216 14.40 15.15 -0.87
C GLY A 216 15.69 14.37 -1.13
N ASP A 217 16.48 14.14 -0.08
CA ASP A 217 17.46 13.05 0.01
C ASP A 217 16.89 11.93 0.92
N PRO A 218 16.43 10.80 0.35
CA PRO A 218 15.84 9.71 1.13
C PRO A 218 16.77 9.11 2.18
N LEU A 219 18.10 9.17 2.00
CA LEU A 219 19.05 8.57 2.92
C LEU A 219 19.51 9.52 4.03
N ASP A 220 19.16 10.81 3.93
CA ASP A 220 19.41 11.82 4.97
C ASP A 220 18.14 12.66 5.23
N PRO A 221 17.05 12.08 5.80
CA PRO A 221 15.84 12.84 6.10
C PRO A 221 16.08 13.90 7.17
N VAL A 222 15.58 15.12 6.95
CA VAL A 222 15.81 16.27 7.84
C VAL A 222 14.50 16.83 8.36
N PHE A 223 14.43 17.15 9.64
CA PHE A 223 13.28 17.85 10.20
C PHE A 223 13.07 19.21 9.52
N ALA A 224 11.87 19.46 9.02
CA ALA A 224 11.54 20.68 8.27
C ALA A 224 10.57 21.61 9.02
N GLY A 225 9.72 21.06 9.90
CA GLY A 225 8.75 21.86 10.65
C GLY A 225 7.70 21.03 11.38
N CYS A 226 6.82 21.73 12.08
CA CYS A 226 5.71 21.14 12.84
C CYS A 226 4.41 21.83 12.45
N PHE A 227 3.34 21.06 12.31
CA PHE A 227 1.99 21.61 12.24
C PHE A 227 1.04 20.84 13.16
N ALA A 228 0.28 21.57 13.97
CA ALA A 228 -0.78 21.03 14.80
C ALA A 228 -1.94 22.02 14.76
N HIS A 229 -3.09 21.60 14.23
CA HIS A 229 -4.21 22.52 14.04
C HIS A 229 -4.81 22.92 15.40
N PRO A 230 -4.79 24.23 15.77
CA PRO A 230 -5.30 24.69 17.06
C PRO A 230 -6.75 24.26 17.31
N GLY A 231 -7.05 23.78 18.52
CA GLY A 231 -8.41 23.43 18.92
C GLY A 231 -8.93 22.09 18.41
N THR A 232 -8.12 21.30 17.70
CA THR A 232 -8.46 19.94 17.24
C THR A 232 -7.72 18.85 18.02
N GLY A 233 -8.08 17.58 17.81
CA GLY A 233 -7.54 16.43 18.53
C GLY A 233 -8.26 16.21 19.87
N ARG A 234 -8.33 14.95 20.32
CA ARG A 234 -9.04 14.59 21.57
C ARG A 234 -8.43 15.21 22.83
N ARG A 235 -7.18 15.64 22.73
CA ARG A 235 -6.45 16.34 23.81
C ARG A 235 -6.29 17.85 23.55
N LEU A 236 -6.92 18.38 22.50
CA LEU A 236 -6.78 19.77 22.03
C LEU A 236 -5.34 20.15 21.67
N THR A 237 -4.52 19.18 21.33
CA THR A 237 -3.11 19.36 20.96
C THR A 237 -2.89 19.45 19.45
N GLY A 238 -3.95 19.37 18.65
CA GLY A 238 -3.87 19.30 17.19
C GLY A 238 -3.43 17.94 16.67
N THR A 239 -3.68 16.86 17.42
CA THR A 239 -3.35 15.49 17.00
C THR A 239 -3.98 15.17 15.65
N THR A 240 -3.17 14.66 14.73
CA THR A 240 -3.60 14.21 13.40
C THR A 240 -3.41 12.70 13.33
N HIS A 241 -4.49 11.97 13.06
CA HIS A 241 -4.45 10.53 12.89
C HIS A 241 -3.88 10.19 11.51
N ASP A 242 -4.50 10.71 10.45
CA ASP A 242 -4.07 10.54 9.06
C ASP A 242 -4.25 11.84 8.27
N ALA A 243 -3.56 11.98 7.15
CA ALA A 243 -3.64 13.15 6.28
C ALA A 243 -3.32 12.79 4.83
N GLN A 244 -3.88 13.57 3.91
CA GLN A 244 -3.43 13.63 2.54
C GLN A 244 -2.91 15.02 2.24
N CYS A 245 -1.65 15.09 1.79
CA CYS A 245 -0.97 16.33 1.44
C CYS A 245 -0.65 16.32 -0.07
N VAL A 246 -1.09 17.35 -0.78
CA VAL A 246 -0.97 17.45 -2.25
C VAL A 246 -0.53 18.85 -2.65
N VAL A 247 0.10 18.97 -3.82
CA VAL A 247 0.11 20.26 -4.51
C VAL A 247 -1.32 20.47 -5.03
N TYR A 248 -2.01 21.48 -4.52
CA TYR A 248 -3.42 21.65 -4.79
C TYR A 248 -3.67 22.16 -6.21
N HIS A 249 -4.48 21.42 -6.97
CA HIS A 249 -4.89 21.76 -8.34
C HIS A 249 -6.40 21.90 -8.49
N GLY A 250 -7.12 22.01 -7.36
CA GLY A 250 -8.57 22.07 -7.34
C GLY A 250 -9.14 23.45 -7.66
N PRO A 251 -10.46 23.60 -7.53
CA PRO A 251 -11.18 24.78 -8.00
C PRO A 251 -10.98 26.04 -7.13
N ASP A 252 -10.43 25.94 -5.92
CA ASP A 252 -10.12 27.12 -5.10
C ASP A 252 -8.86 27.83 -5.61
N GLU A 253 -9.06 28.90 -6.39
CA GLU A 253 -7.98 29.68 -7.01
C GLU A 253 -6.99 30.29 -6.00
N THR A 254 -7.40 30.51 -4.74
CA THR A 254 -6.55 31.11 -3.69
C THR A 254 -5.37 30.22 -3.33
N TYR A 255 -5.58 28.90 -3.40
CA TYR A 255 -4.67 27.86 -2.91
C TYR A 255 -4.07 27.01 -4.03
N GLN A 256 -4.42 27.26 -5.31
CA GLN A 256 -3.79 26.56 -6.44
C GLN A 256 -2.26 26.68 -6.41
N GLY A 257 -1.58 25.54 -6.62
CA GLY A 257 -0.13 25.42 -6.61
C GLY A 257 0.50 25.43 -5.21
N ARG A 258 -0.30 25.49 -4.14
CA ARG A 258 0.18 25.40 -2.75
C ARG A 258 0.17 23.96 -2.28
N GLU A 259 1.01 23.66 -1.30
CA GLU A 259 0.98 22.34 -0.64
C GLU A 259 -0.08 22.34 0.46
N ILE A 260 -1.24 21.77 0.15
CA ILE A 260 -2.40 21.71 1.04
C ILE A 260 -2.49 20.32 1.65
N CYS A 261 -2.73 20.27 2.96
CA CYS A 261 -3.01 19.03 3.67
C CYS A 261 -4.43 19.03 4.21
N LEU A 262 -5.21 18.01 3.83
CA LEU A 262 -6.48 17.67 4.46
C LEU A 262 -6.23 16.53 5.44
N SER A 263 -6.59 16.74 6.70
CA SER A 263 -6.16 15.92 7.83
C SER A 263 -7.35 15.48 8.68
N ALA A 264 -7.34 14.22 9.09
CA ALA A 264 -8.28 13.68 10.06
C ALA A 264 -7.72 13.84 11.47
N ASN A 265 -8.17 14.88 12.18
CA ASN A 265 -7.61 15.30 13.47
C ASN A 265 -8.35 14.71 14.68
N GLU A 266 -8.84 13.47 14.58
CA GLU A 266 -9.62 12.75 15.61
C GLU A 266 -11.00 13.36 15.95
N THR A 267 -11.14 14.69 15.89
CA THR A 267 -12.30 15.48 16.33
C THR A 267 -12.81 16.44 15.25
N ALA A 268 -12.15 16.50 14.10
CA ALA A 268 -12.52 17.34 12.96
C ALA A 268 -11.73 16.91 11.72
N ILE A 269 -12.21 17.29 10.55
CA ILE A 269 -11.38 17.44 9.36
C ILE A 269 -10.67 18.79 9.44
N SER A 270 -9.37 18.82 9.17
CA SER A 270 -8.52 20.00 9.23
C SER A 270 -7.92 20.28 7.85
N VAL A 271 -7.96 21.53 7.42
CA VAL A 271 -7.32 22.00 6.19
C VAL A 271 -6.21 22.97 6.54
N ALA A 272 -5.03 22.81 5.94
CA ALA A 272 -3.88 23.67 6.18
C ALA A 272 -3.02 23.85 4.93
N ASP A 273 -2.51 25.07 4.75
CA ASP A 273 -1.44 25.38 3.80
C ASP A 273 -0.09 25.18 4.48
N LEU A 274 0.60 24.13 4.05
CA LEU A 274 1.91 23.74 4.55
C LEU A 274 3.01 24.06 3.53
N THR A 275 2.81 25.00 2.61
CA THR A 275 3.83 25.36 1.61
C THR A 275 5.14 25.80 2.26
N ASP A 276 5.08 26.77 3.20
CA ASP A 276 6.22 27.11 4.06
C ASP A 276 6.18 26.27 5.34
N LYS A 277 7.02 25.25 5.41
CA LYS A 277 7.12 24.32 6.55
C LYS A 277 7.48 25.00 7.87
N ARG A 278 8.10 26.20 7.81
CA ARG A 278 8.50 26.97 8.99
C ARG A 278 7.42 27.95 9.44
N ASN A 279 6.46 28.24 8.57
CA ASN A 279 5.30 29.06 8.88
C ASN A 279 4.00 28.42 8.36
N PRO A 280 3.61 27.24 8.89
CA PRO A 280 2.35 26.60 8.54
C PRO A 280 1.15 27.52 8.77
N ASN A 281 0.20 27.49 7.84
CA ASN A 281 -1.01 28.29 7.92
C ASN A 281 -2.25 27.39 8.06
N PRO A 282 -2.91 27.33 9.22
CA PRO A 282 -4.22 26.70 9.31
C PRO A 282 -5.24 27.47 8.45
N ILE A 283 -6.04 26.74 7.66
CA ILE A 283 -7.07 27.33 6.81
C ILE A 283 -8.43 27.19 7.51
N ALA A 284 -8.91 25.95 7.63
CA ALA A 284 -10.24 25.67 8.14
C ALA A 284 -10.30 24.37 8.95
N THR A 285 -11.33 24.24 9.76
CA THR A 285 -11.74 22.97 10.37
C THR A 285 -13.20 22.71 10.08
N ALA A 286 -13.54 21.48 9.75
CA ALA A 286 -14.92 21.06 9.52
C ALA A 286 -15.30 19.92 10.48
N GLN A 287 -16.50 20.03 11.03
CA GLN A 287 -17.09 19.02 11.92
C GLN A 287 -18.33 18.42 11.25
N TYR A 288 -18.70 17.22 11.69
CA TYR A 288 -19.85 16.49 11.17
C TYR A 288 -20.68 15.88 12.31
N PRO A 289 -22.00 15.67 12.09
CA PRO A 289 -22.85 15.02 13.07
C PRO A 289 -22.35 13.60 13.40
N GLY A 290 -22.52 13.21 14.67
CA GLY A 290 -22.23 11.84 15.10
C GLY A 290 -20.75 11.46 15.09
N LEU A 291 -19.84 12.44 15.19
CA LEU A 291 -18.40 12.21 15.26
C LEU A 291 -18.02 11.23 16.38
N GLY A 292 -17.31 10.17 16.01
CA GLY A 292 -16.66 9.23 16.90
C GLY A 292 -15.15 9.44 16.93
N TYR A 293 -14.49 9.26 15.78
CA TYR A 293 -13.06 9.42 15.56
C TYR A 293 -12.77 9.67 14.08
N ALA A 294 -12.59 10.94 13.68
CA ALA A 294 -12.17 11.28 12.32
C ALA A 294 -10.84 10.55 12.04
N HIS A 295 -10.87 9.63 11.06
CA HIS A 295 -9.83 8.60 10.95
C HIS A 295 -8.92 8.80 9.74
N GLN A 296 -9.47 8.82 8.53
CA GLN A 296 -8.70 8.91 7.30
C GLN A 296 -9.54 9.57 6.20
N GLY A 297 -8.89 10.06 5.13
CA GLY A 297 -9.61 10.50 3.95
C GLY A 297 -8.71 10.70 2.73
N TRP A 298 -9.36 10.92 1.59
CA TRP A 298 -8.71 11.05 0.28
C TRP A 298 -9.51 11.94 -0.67
N LEU A 299 -8.82 12.80 -1.40
CA LEU A 299 -9.35 13.72 -2.41
C LEU A 299 -9.69 12.99 -3.71
N THR A 300 -10.69 13.51 -4.43
CA THR A 300 -10.85 13.24 -5.87
C THR A 300 -9.68 13.81 -6.66
N GLU A 301 -9.43 13.26 -7.86
CA GLU A 301 -8.32 13.68 -8.73
C GLU A 301 -8.38 15.17 -9.15
N ASP A 302 -9.59 15.76 -9.18
CA ASP A 302 -9.81 17.18 -9.43
C ASP A 302 -9.72 18.05 -8.17
N HIS A 303 -9.40 17.43 -7.01
CA HIS A 303 -9.29 18.03 -5.69
C HIS A 303 -10.53 18.83 -5.24
N ARG A 304 -11.70 18.52 -5.82
CA ARG A 304 -12.96 19.21 -5.50
C ARG A 304 -13.71 18.55 -4.36
N HIS A 305 -13.64 17.23 -4.25
CA HIS A 305 -14.31 16.49 -3.19
C HIS A 305 -13.29 15.74 -2.33
N PHE A 306 -13.58 15.63 -1.05
CA PHE A 306 -12.81 14.83 -0.10
C PHE A 306 -13.72 13.77 0.49
N TYR A 307 -13.31 12.50 0.40
CA TYR A 307 -13.98 11.41 1.10
C TYR A 307 -13.27 11.16 2.42
N SER A 308 -14.02 10.98 3.50
CA SER A 308 -13.42 10.64 4.79
C SER A 308 -14.21 9.59 5.56
N THR A 309 -13.52 8.96 6.50
CA THR A 309 -14.04 7.90 7.36
C THR A 309 -14.03 8.29 8.83
N ASP A 310 -14.88 7.62 9.61
CA ASP A 310 -14.89 7.67 11.07
C ASP A 310 -14.72 6.26 11.63
N GLU A 311 -13.68 6.00 12.40
CA GLU A 311 -13.37 4.62 12.85
C GLU A 311 -14.22 4.15 14.03
N MET A 312 -14.94 5.05 14.69
CA MET A 312 -15.57 4.78 15.98
C MET A 312 -17.06 5.09 16.04
N ASP A 313 -17.66 5.73 15.02
CA ASP A 313 -19.03 6.19 15.09
C ASP A 313 -20.08 5.07 15.23
N GLU A 314 -19.87 3.88 14.65
CA GLU A 314 -20.76 2.74 14.89
C GLU A 314 -20.51 2.11 16.27
N MET A 315 -19.25 2.11 16.72
CA MET A 315 -18.89 1.62 18.05
C MET A 315 -19.44 2.50 19.17
N THR A 316 -19.56 3.81 18.93
CA THR A 316 -20.18 4.77 19.85
C THR A 316 -21.69 4.87 19.68
N GLY A 317 -22.27 4.21 18.68
CA GLY A 317 -23.71 4.22 18.39
C GLY A 317 -24.21 5.55 17.82
N THR A 318 -23.32 6.36 17.26
CA THR A 318 -23.65 7.65 16.62
C THR A 318 -23.95 7.49 15.13
N ALA A 319 -23.54 6.38 14.51
CA ALA A 319 -24.00 5.92 13.20
C ALA A 319 -24.57 4.50 13.30
N GLU A 320 -25.68 4.23 12.60
CA GLU A 320 -26.30 2.89 12.60
C GLU A 320 -25.55 1.88 11.72
N ARG A 321 -24.81 2.38 10.74
CA ARG A 321 -24.05 1.64 9.74
C ARG A 321 -22.83 2.45 9.34
N GLN A 322 -21.85 1.76 8.80
CA GLN A 322 -20.67 2.35 8.17
C GLN A 322 -21.10 3.43 7.18
N ARG A 323 -20.44 4.59 7.26
CA ARG A 323 -20.69 5.70 6.35
C ARG A 323 -19.40 6.33 5.84
N THR A 324 -19.34 6.62 4.56
CA THR A 324 -18.33 7.52 4.01
C THR A 324 -18.89 8.93 3.97
N LEU A 325 -18.17 9.87 4.57
CA LEU A 325 -18.48 11.29 4.56
C LEU A 325 -17.96 11.90 3.26
N ILE A 326 -18.79 12.70 2.58
CA ILE A 326 -18.46 13.33 1.31
C ILE A 326 -18.47 14.85 1.50
N TRP A 327 -17.30 15.44 1.36
CA TRP A 327 -17.08 16.87 1.55
C TRP A 327 -16.91 17.55 0.19
N ASP A 328 -17.61 18.65 -0.05
CA ASP A 328 -17.25 19.61 -1.08
C ASP A 328 -16.18 20.53 -0.47
N VAL A 329 -15.00 20.52 -1.08
CA VAL A 329 -13.82 21.29 -0.69
C VAL A 329 -13.41 22.25 -1.81
N SER A 330 -14.39 22.72 -2.58
CA SER A 330 -14.18 23.72 -3.62
C SER A 330 -13.89 25.12 -3.09
N ASP A 331 -14.25 25.37 -1.83
CA ASP A 331 -13.78 26.48 -1.00
C ASP A 331 -13.06 25.85 0.20
N LEU A 332 -11.73 25.99 0.26
CA LEU A 332 -10.93 25.40 1.33
C LEU A 332 -11.10 26.13 2.66
N ASP A 333 -11.59 27.37 2.64
CA ASP A 333 -11.90 28.17 3.83
C ASP A 333 -13.24 27.74 4.48
N ASP A 334 -14.14 27.08 3.73
CA ASP A 334 -15.42 26.55 4.22
C ASP A 334 -15.72 25.13 3.68
N PRO A 335 -15.03 24.07 4.14
CA PRO A 335 -15.34 22.70 3.73
C PRO A 335 -16.74 22.26 4.16
N LEU A 336 -17.57 21.82 3.20
CA LEU A 336 -18.97 21.49 3.44
C LEU A 336 -19.23 19.98 3.36
N LEU A 337 -19.85 19.40 4.38
CA LEU A 337 -20.39 18.04 4.28
C LEU A 337 -21.64 18.07 3.39
N VAL A 338 -21.52 17.58 2.15
CA VAL A 338 -22.60 17.58 1.16
C VAL A 338 -23.41 16.28 1.17
N LYS A 339 -22.79 15.17 1.57
CA LYS A 339 -23.45 13.87 1.59
C LYS A 339 -22.80 12.89 2.57
N GLU A 340 -23.58 11.88 2.92
CA GLU A 340 -23.12 10.66 3.59
C GLU A 340 -23.56 9.45 2.74
N TYR A 341 -22.61 8.59 2.39
CA TYR A 341 -22.90 7.30 1.78
C TYR A 341 -22.92 6.23 2.87
N PHE A 342 -24.01 5.47 2.99
CA PHE A 342 -24.10 4.36 3.96
C PHE A 342 -23.91 3.01 3.28
N ALA A 343 -22.95 2.23 3.76
CA ALA A 343 -22.67 0.92 3.20
C ALA A 343 -23.85 -0.06 3.40
N PRO A 344 -24.06 -1.00 2.47
CA PRO A 344 -25.13 -2.00 2.57
C PRO A 344 -24.85 -3.06 3.64
N VAL A 345 -23.58 -3.29 3.99
CA VAL A 345 -23.11 -4.21 5.02
C VAL A 345 -22.35 -3.39 6.07
N GLY A 346 -22.44 -3.76 7.35
CA GLY A 346 -21.84 -3.02 8.45
C GLY A 346 -20.53 -3.63 8.97
N GLY A 347 -19.64 -2.74 9.40
CA GLY A 347 -18.37 -3.01 10.07
C GLY A 347 -17.58 -1.70 10.10
N PRO A 348 -16.75 -1.44 11.12
CA PRO A 348 -15.99 -0.19 11.13
C PRO A 348 -14.99 -0.22 9.98
N GLU A 349 -15.11 0.79 9.14
CA GLU A 349 -14.18 1.10 8.05
C GLU A 349 -12.80 1.47 8.58
N HIS A 350 -11.79 1.40 7.70
CA HIS A 350 -10.43 1.75 8.06
C HIS A 350 -9.85 2.75 7.06
N ASN A 351 -9.48 2.30 5.86
CA ASN A 351 -8.83 3.15 4.87
C ASN A 351 -9.65 3.22 3.59
N LEU A 352 -9.66 4.41 2.98
CA LEU A 352 -10.17 4.60 1.64
C LEU A 352 -9.16 5.30 0.73
N HIS A 353 -9.22 4.99 -0.56
CA HIS A 353 -8.39 5.63 -1.57
C HIS A 353 -9.22 5.85 -2.85
N VAL A 354 -9.09 7.05 -3.42
CA VAL A 354 -9.64 7.35 -4.75
C VAL A 354 -8.61 6.97 -5.81
N ARG A 355 -9.07 6.38 -6.91
CA ARG A 355 -8.32 6.29 -8.16
C ARG A 355 -9.28 6.50 -9.32
N GLY A 356 -9.12 7.61 -10.03
CA GLY A 356 -10.04 7.97 -11.11
C GLY A 356 -11.50 8.11 -10.61
N ASP A 357 -12.42 7.38 -11.22
CA ASP A 357 -13.86 7.36 -10.90
C ASP A 357 -14.25 6.23 -9.91
N ARG A 358 -13.28 5.73 -9.14
CA ARG A 358 -13.50 4.67 -8.15
C ARG A 358 -13.00 5.07 -6.77
N LEU A 359 -13.80 4.73 -5.75
CA LEU A 359 -13.41 4.77 -4.35
C LEU A 359 -13.23 3.33 -3.84
N TYR A 360 -12.05 3.03 -3.33
CA TYR A 360 -11.72 1.74 -2.74
C TYR A 360 -11.73 1.88 -1.22
N VAL A 361 -12.60 1.14 -0.54
CA VAL A 361 -12.77 1.23 0.92
C VAL A 361 -12.51 -0.14 1.54
N THR A 362 -11.69 -0.19 2.59
CA THR A 362 -11.62 -1.38 3.45
C THR A 362 -12.63 -1.30 4.57
N ASP A 363 -13.58 -2.24 4.56
CA ASP A 363 -14.38 -2.58 5.71
C ASP A 363 -13.77 -3.85 6.32
N LYS A 364 -13.42 -3.77 7.61
CA LYS A 364 -12.81 -4.89 8.33
C LYS A 364 -13.52 -6.21 8.03
N ARG A 365 -14.82 -6.31 8.33
CA ARG A 365 -15.57 -7.57 8.20
C ARG A 365 -16.23 -7.77 6.85
N ALA A 366 -16.38 -6.72 6.06
CA ALA A 366 -17.01 -6.81 4.75
C ALA A 366 -15.98 -6.82 3.60
N GLY A 367 -14.69 -6.73 3.92
CA GLY A 367 -13.57 -6.80 2.99
C GLY A 367 -13.37 -5.52 2.18
N LEU A 368 -12.97 -5.68 0.92
CA LEU A 368 -12.86 -4.60 -0.03
C LEU A 368 -14.25 -4.23 -0.56
N ARG A 369 -14.56 -2.94 -0.53
CA ARG A 369 -15.72 -2.32 -1.18
C ARG A 369 -15.20 -1.39 -2.28
N VAL A 370 -15.78 -1.49 -3.47
CA VAL A 370 -15.45 -0.61 -4.60
C VAL A 370 -16.71 0.18 -4.94
N LEU A 371 -16.66 1.50 -4.81
CA LEU A 371 -17.74 2.39 -5.21
C LEU A 371 -17.39 3.09 -6.52
N ASP A 372 -18.36 3.18 -7.42
CA ASP A 372 -18.36 4.13 -8.54
C ASP A 372 -18.66 5.52 -7.98
N ILE A 373 -17.77 6.47 -8.25
CA ILE A 373 -17.85 7.87 -7.86
C ILE A 373 -17.80 8.80 -9.08
N GLY A 374 -18.22 8.33 -10.26
CA GLY A 374 -18.38 9.17 -11.45
C GLY A 374 -19.35 10.33 -11.25
N ASP A 375 -20.28 10.19 -10.30
CA ASP A 375 -20.95 11.30 -9.61
C ASP A 375 -20.45 11.33 -8.15
N PRO A 376 -19.53 12.24 -7.79
CA PRO A 376 -18.88 12.22 -6.48
C PRO A 376 -19.83 12.30 -5.28
N GLU A 377 -20.98 12.94 -5.44
CA GLU A 377 -21.96 13.13 -4.36
C GLU A 377 -22.98 11.99 -4.29
N ASN A 378 -22.99 11.07 -5.25
CA ASN A 378 -23.89 9.93 -5.28
C ASN A 378 -23.15 8.60 -5.56
N PRO A 379 -22.27 8.14 -4.66
CA PRO A 379 -21.54 6.89 -4.84
C PRO A 379 -22.47 5.68 -4.93
N VAL A 380 -22.10 4.71 -5.77
CA VAL A 380 -22.84 3.45 -5.95
C VAL A 380 -21.87 2.27 -5.86
N GLU A 381 -22.22 1.20 -5.15
CA GLU A 381 -21.36 0.00 -5.06
C GLU A 381 -21.18 -0.65 -6.45
N ALA A 382 -19.93 -0.62 -6.93
CA ALA A 382 -19.49 -1.21 -8.20
C ALA A 382 -18.99 -2.65 -8.05
N GLY A 383 -18.67 -3.09 -6.84
CA GLY A 383 -18.27 -4.46 -6.54
C GLY A 383 -17.71 -4.61 -5.13
N TYR A 384 -17.48 -5.84 -4.71
CA TYR A 384 -16.83 -6.14 -3.44
C TYR A 384 -16.06 -7.46 -3.47
N PHE A 385 -15.11 -7.59 -2.54
CA PHE A 385 -14.40 -8.83 -2.28
C PHE A 385 -14.19 -9.00 -0.78
N ASP A 386 -14.84 -10.01 -0.19
CA ASP A 386 -14.70 -10.28 1.23
C ASP A 386 -13.36 -10.97 1.52
N THR A 387 -12.60 -10.47 2.49
CA THR A 387 -11.32 -11.08 2.87
C THR A 387 -11.46 -12.05 4.05
N THR A 388 -12.67 -12.16 4.60
CA THR A 388 -13.01 -13.10 5.66
C THR A 388 -13.74 -14.31 5.07
N SER A 389 -13.26 -15.52 5.37
CA SER A 389 -13.93 -16.73 4.88
C SER A 389 -15.25 -16.95 5.61
N PRO A 390 -16.27 -17.54 4.95
CA PRO A 390 -17.53 -17.89 5.59
C PRO A 390 -17.30 -18.77 6.83
N GLY A 391 -17.86 -18.37 7.98
CA GLY A 391 -17.75 -19.11 9.24
C GLY A 391 -16.50 -18.79 10.08
N ALA A 392 -15.62 -17.90 9.63
CA ALA A 392 -14.54 -17.37 10.46
C ALA A 392 -15.10 -16.67 11.71
N ASP A 393 -14.39 -16.76 12.84
CA ASP A 393 -14.78 -16.10 14.08
C ASP A 393 -14.78 -14.57 13.89
N ARG A 394 -15.99 -14.00 13.73
CA ARG A 394 -16.21 -12.58 13.45
C ARG A 394 -16.15 -11.70 14.70
N THR A 395 -15.72 -12.23 15.85
CA THR A 395 -15.79 -11.52 17.15
C THR A 395 -14.58 -10.61 17.45
N ARG A 396 -13.53 -10.63 16.62
CA ARG A 396 -12.35 -9.75 16.76
C ARG A 396 -12.31 -8.74 15.61
N PHE A 397 -11.50 -7.68 15.73
CA PHE A 397 -11.12 -6.82 14.61
C PHE A 397 -10.31 -7.65 13.60
N VAL A 398 -10.99 -8.48 12.80
CA VAL A 398 -10.42 -9.38 11.79
C VAL A 398 -10.93 -8.98 10.41
N GLY A 399 -10.09 -9.22 9.40
CA GLY A 399 -10.37 -8.93 8.00
C GLY A 399 -9.56 -7.75 7.46
N ALA A 400 -10.10 -7.01 6.50
CA ALA A 400 -9.35 -6.03 5.71
C ALA A 400 -8.87 -4.85 6.56
N TRP A 401 -7.60 -4.50 6.44
CA TRP A 401 -6.98 -3.36 7.12
C TRP A 401 -6.79 -2.20 6.15
N SER A 402 -6.06 -2.44 5.05
CA SER A 402 -5.74 -1.41 4.06
C SER A 402 -5.88 -1.95 2.63
N VAL A 403 -5.98 -1.03 1.67
CA VAL A 403 -6.10 -1.30 0.24
C VAL A 403 -5.13 -0.42 -0.53
N TYR A 404 -4.47 -0.97 -1.55
CA TYR A 404 -3.65 -0.21 -2.48
C TYR A 404 -4.16 -0.44 -3.92
N PRO A 405 -4.83 0.56 -4.53
CA PRO A 405 -5.42 0.40 -5.85
C PRO A 405 -4.58 0.99 -7.00
N PHE A 406 -3.35 1.47 -6.77
CA PHE A 406 -2.66 2.37 -7.71
C PHE A 406 -1.80 1.69 -8.80
N PHE A 407 -1.80 0.37 -8.91
CA PHE A 407 -1.04 -0.33 -9.94
C PHE A 407 -1.63 -0.16 -11.34
N GLU A 408 -0.78 0.13 -12.34
CA GLU A 408 -1.18 0.26 -13.75
C GLU A 408 -1.70 -1.04 -14.34
N SER A 409 -1.30 -2.20 -13.78
CA SER A 409 -1.88 -3.50 -14.15
C SER A 409 -3.38 -3.65 -13.81
N GLY A 410 -3.95 -2.69 -13.08
CA GLY A 410 -5.31 -2.75 -12.55
C GLY A 410 -5.45 -3.73 -11.38
N SER A 411 -4.34 -4.28 -10.88
CA SER A 411 -4.33 -5.11 -9.68
C SER A 411 -4.52 -4.24 -8.45
N VAL A 412 -5.33 -4.72 -7.52
CA VAL A 412 -5.61 -4.06 -6.24
C VAL A 412 -5.10 -4.96 -5.13
N LEU A 413 -4.28 -4.41 -4.24
CA LEU A 413 -3.83 -5.13 -3.05
C LEU A 413 -4.80 -4.90 -1.91
N VAL A 414 -5.12 -5.95 -1.17
CA VAL A 414 -5.88 -5.85 0.09
C VAL A 414 -5.13 -6.62 1.16
N SER A 415 -4.73 -5.94 2.23
CA SER A 415 -4.15 -6.60 3.39
C SER A 415 -5.26 -6.95 4.36
N SER A 416 -5.30 -8.22 4.77
CA SER A 416 -6.21 -8.74 5.77
C SER A 416 -5.43 -9.26 6.97
N ARG A 417 -5.80 -8.82 8.18
CA ARG A 417 -4.99 -9.05 9.39
C ARG A 417 -4.63 -10.52 9.62
N THR A 418 -5.60 -11.41 9.39
CA THR A 418 -5.44 -12.87 9.48
C THR A 418 -5.56 -13.55 8.12
N GLY A 419 -6.20 -12.89 7.14
CA GLY A 419 -6.39 -13.42 5.80
C GLY A 419 -5.11 -13.39 4.96
N GLY A 420 -4.15 -12.53 5.26
CA GLY A 420 -2.95 -12.39 4.44
C GLY A 420 -3.08 -11.30 3.38
N LEU A 421 -2.21 -11.33 2.37
CA LEU A 421 -2.27 -10.44 1.22
C LEU A 421 -3.20 -11.05 0.16
N PHE A 422 -4.19 -10.28 -0.27
CA PHE A 422 -5.01 -10.60 -1.44
C PHE A 422 -4.62 -9.68 -2.59
N VAL A 423 -4.46 -10.25 -3.78
CA VAL A 423 -4.33 -9.51 -5.02
C VAL A 423 -5.61 -9.74 -5.81
N VAL A 424 -6.38 -8.70 -6.04
CA VAL A 424 -7.71 -8.77 -6.68
C VAL A 424 -7.79 -7.83 -7.88
N ARG A 425 -8.82 -8.00 -8.71
CA ARG A 425 -9.09 -7.13 -9.85
C ARG A 425 -10.59 -6.84 -9.99
N PRO A 426 -11.03 -5.60 -9.76
CA PRO A 426 -12.38 -5.17 -10.14
C PRO A 426 -12.58 -5.29 -11.66
N ARG A 427 -13.81 -5.63 -12.08
CA ARG A 427 -14.19 -5.79 -13.49
C ARG A 427 -14.74 -4.54 -14.14
#